data_AF-A0A7V2XAZ1-F1
#
_entry.id   AF-A0A7V2XAZ1-F1
#
_cell.length_a   1.000
_cell.length_b   1.000
_cell.length_c   1.000
_cell.angle_alpha   90.00
_cell.angle_beta   90.00
_cell.angle_gamma   90.00
#
_symmetry.space_group_name_H-M   'P 1'
#
loop_
_entity.id
_entity.type
_entity.pdbx_description
1 polymer ?
#
loop_
_entity_poly.entity_id
_entity_poly.type
_entity_poly.pdbx_seq_one_letter_code
_entity_poly.pdbx_strand_id
1 'polypeptide(L)'
;LMQLMPKTAAELGVTNPFDPAQNIMGGTSYLRTLLDRYRGDVRLALAAYNWGMGNLEKRPEAMPRETRDYIARVESQYRILSKT
;
A
#
# COMPACT_ATOMS: atom_id res chain seq x y z
N LEU A 1 4.68 6.78 -9.46
CA LEU A 1 4.84 5.32 -9.20
C LEU A 1 4.47 5.05 -7.73
N MET A 2 4.52 3.82 -7.23
CA MET A 2 3.85 3.31 -6.02
C MET A 2 4.26 3.92 -4.66
N GLN A 3 4.97 5.06 -4.63
CA GLN A 3 5.22 5.90 -3.44
C GLN A 3 5.68 5.14 -2.18
N LEU A 4 6.67 4.25 -2.35
CA LEU A 4 7.26 3.55 -1.21
C LEU A 4 7.89 4.54 -0.22
N MET A 5 7.62 4.34 1.07
CA MET A 5 8.34 5.04 2.13
C MET A 5 9.84 4.69 2.05
N PRO A 6 10.79 5.63 2.28
CA PRO A 6 12.22 5.39 2.08
C PRO A 6 12.75 4.15 2.82
N LYS A 7 12.30 3.93 4.06
CA LYS A 7 12.65 2.75 4.84
C LYS A 7 12.17 1.45 4.17
N THR A 8 10.92 1.42 3.73
CA THR A 8 10.33 0.27 3.02
C THR A 8 11.01 0.03 1.68
N ALA A 9 11.35 1.07 0.93
CA ALA A 9 12.09 0.96 -0.32
C ALA A 9 13.46 0.29 -0.10
N ALA A 10 14.18 0.68 0.95
CA ALA A 10 15.47 0.09 1.32
C ALA A 10 15.33 -1.40 1.72
N GLU A 11 14.31 -1.74 2.51
CA GLU A 11 14.01 -3.13 2.92
C GLU A 11 13.68 -4.04 1.71
N LEU A 12 13.18 -3.47 0.62
CA LEU A 12 12.79 -4.18 -0.60
C LEU A 12 13.87 -4.14 -1.70
N GLY A 13 15.05 -3.59 -1.40
CA GLY A 13 16.16 -3.50 -2.36
C GLY A 13 15.94 -2.49 -3.49
N VAL A 14 14.99 -1.55 -3.35
CA VAL A 14 14.79 -0.46 -4.30
C VAL A 14 15.89 0.57 -4.10
N THR A 15 16.85 0.62 -5.01
CA THR A 15 18.01 1.53 -4.96
C THR A 15 17.72 2.86 -5.64
N ASN A 16 16.85 2.86 -6.65
CA ASN A 16 16.36 4.07 -7.31
C ASN A 16 14.81 4.07 -7.34
N PRO A 17 14.13 4.83 -6.47
CA PRO A 17 12.66 4.89 -6.46
C PRO A 17 12.08 5.66 -7.66
N PHE A 18 12.90 6.38 -8.43
CA PHE A 18 12.49 7.03 -9.67
C PHE A 18 12.61 6.11 -10.89
N ASP A 19 13.30 4.97 -10.76
CA ASP A 19 13.29 3.92 -11.76
C ASP A 19 11.91 3.23 -11.78
N PRO A 20 11.17 3.25 -12.91
CA PRO A 20 9.82 2.68 -12.98
C PRO A 20 9.76 1.20 -12.67
N ALA A 21 10.74 0.41 -13.13
CA ALA A 21 10.74 -1.02 -12.93
C ALA A 21 10.98 -1.36 -11.46
N GLN A 22 11.99 -0.75 -10.83
CA GLN A 22 12.28 -0.97 -9.40
C GLN A 22 11.11 -0.51 -8.52
N ASN A 23 10.52 0.65 -8.83
CA ASN A 23 9.41 1.16 -8.03
C ASN A 23 8.17 0.24 -8.09
N ILE A 24 7.81 -0.26 -9.28
CA ILE A 24 6.68 -1.17 -9.45
C ILE A 24 6.96 -2.52 -8.78
N MET A 25 8.16 -3.09 -8.98
CA MET A 25 8.50 -4.38 -8.37
C MET A 25 8.53 -4.29 -6.83
N GLY A 26 9.15 -3.26 -6.27
CA GLY A 26 9.15 -3.04 -4.83
C GLY A 26 7.74 -2.79 -4.30
N GLY A 27 6.98 -1.90 -4.93
CA GLY A 27 5.62 -1.57 -4.53
C GLY A 27 4.68 -2.78 -4.53
N THR A 28 4.71 -3.60 -5.59
CA THR A 28 3.87 -4.80 -5.69
C THR A 28 4.31 -5.89 -4.72
N SER A 29 5.61 -6.08 -4.50
CA SER A 29 6.14 -7.02 -3.49
C SER A 29 5.71 -6.64 -2.07
N TYR A 30 5.75 -5.35 -1.75
CA TYR A 30 5.26 -4.86 -0.47
C TYR A 30 3.76 -5.06 -0.31
N LEU A 31 2.98 -4.68 -1.33
CA LEU A 31 1.52 -4.87 -1.32
C LEU A 31 1.16 -6.34 -1.13
N ARG A 32 1.88 -7.26 -1.80
CA ARG A 32 1.70 -8.71 -1.60
C ARG A 32 1.96 -9.12 -0.15
N THR A 33 3.03 -8.64 0.45
CA THR A 33 3.37 -8.93 1.85
C THR A 33 2.28 -8.47 2.82
N LEU A 34 1.67 -7.31 2.57
CA LEU A 34 0.55 -6.81 3.37
C LEU A 34 -0.71 -7.64 3.15
N LEU A 35 -1.03 -8.04 1.93
CA LEU A 35 -2.15 -8.92 1.65
C LEU A 35 -2.02 -10.27 2.37
N ASP A 36 -0.82 -10.87 2.35
CA ASP A 36 -0.57 -12.12 3.08
C ASP A 36 -0.71 -11.92 4.60
N ARG A 37 -0.15 -10.82 5.15
CA ARG A 37 -0.28 -10.45 6.58
C ARG A 37 -1.73 -10.29 7.03
N TYR A 38 -2.56 -9.64 6.22
CA TYR A 38 -3.96 -9.39 6.52
C TYR A 38 -4.91 -10.45 5.95
N ARG A 39 -4.40 -11.65 5.61
CA ARG A 39 -5.19 -12.80 5.15
C ARG A 39 -6.12 -12.47 3.98
N GLY A 40 -5.64 -11.67 3.05
CA GLY A 40 -6.38 -11.23 1.87
C GLY A 40 -7.35 -10.08 2.10
N ASP A 41 -7.42 -9.48 3.29
CA ASP A 41 -8.20 -8.27 3.53
C ASP A 41 -7.54 -7.08 2.80
N VAL A 42 -8.09 -6.75 1.64
CA VAL A 42 -7.60 -5.68 0.76
C VAL A 42 -7.69 -4.32 1.45
N ARG A 43 -8.73 -4.07 2.27
CA ARG A 43 -8.88 -2.78 2.95
C ARG A 43 -7.79 -2.57 4.00
N LEU A 44 -7.50 -3.59 4.80
CA LEU A 44 -6.41 -3.54 5.78
C LEU A 44 -5.04 -3.43 5.10
N ALA A 45 -4.84 -4.14 3.98
CA ALA A 45 -3.60 -4.03 3.21
C ALA A 45 -3.41 -2.61 2.65
N LEU A 46 -4.45 -1.99 2.07
CA LEU A 46 -4.39 -0.61 1.59
C LEU A 46 -4.18 0.40 2.72
N ALA A 47 -4.83 0.19 3.87
CA ALA A 47 -4.64 1.02 5.06
C ALA A 47 -3.18 0.98 5.54
N ALA A 48 -2.60 -0.22 5.66
CA ALA A 48 -1.21 -0.42 6.06
C ALA A 48 -0.21 0.10 5.02
N TYR A 49 -0.56 0.05 3.73
CA TYR A 49 0.27 0.57 2.66
C TYR A 49 0.39 2.09 2.75
N ASN A 50 -0.74 2.79 2.95
CA ASN A 50 -0.77 4.25 3.00
C ASN A 50 -0.36 4.82 4.36
N TRP A 51 -0.89 4.29 5.46
CA TRP A 51 -0.66 4.82 6.80
C TRP A 51 0.51 4.17 7.53
N GLY A 52 1.03 3.06 7.00
CA GLY A 52 2.06 2.25 7.64
C GLY A 52 1.46 1.15 8.52
N MET A 53 1.92 -0.08 8.29
CA MET A 53 1.53 -1.29 9.04
C MET A 53 1.62 -1.10 10.55
N GLY A 54 2.72 -0.52 11.04
CA GLY A 54 2.92 -0.31 12.48
C GLY A 54 1.93 0.67 13.11
N ASN A 55 1.40 1.63 12.35
CA ASN A 55 0.36 2.54 12.84
C ASN A 55 -1.00 1.82 12.91
N LEU A 56 -1.34 1.07 11.86
CA LEU A 56 -2.57 0.29 11.80
C LEU A 56 -2.64 -0.76 12.91
N GLU A 57 -1.54 -1.47 13.18
CA GLU A 57 -1.49 -2.50 14.22
C GLU A 57 -1.53 -1.91 15.64
N LYS A 58 -0.95 -0.72 15.85
CA LYS A 58 -0.91 -0.08 17.18
C LYS A 58 -2.18 0.70 17.52
N ARG A 59 -2.80 1.34 16.53
CA ARG A 59 -3.90 2.31 16.73
C ARG A 59 -4.94 2.25 15.61
N PRO A 60 -5.57 1.09 15.34
CA PRO A 60 -6.51 0.95 14.22
C PRO A 60 -7.67 1.97 14.27
N GLU A 61 -8.09 2.36 15.47
CA GLU A 61 -9.14 3.35 15.72
C GLU A 61 -8.74 4.78 15.32
N ALA A 62 -7.45 5.09 15.28
CA ALA A 62 -6.92 6.42 14.98
C ALA A 62 -6.58 6.62 13.50
N MET A 63 -7.10 5.75 12.62
CA MET A 63 -6.87 5.85 11.17
C MET A 63 -7.16 7.29 10.68
N PRO A 64 -6.25 7.94 9.92
CA PRO A 64 -6.48 9.28 9.40
C PRO A 64 -7.59 9.33 8.36
N ARG A 65 -8.20 10.52 8.19
CA ARG A 65 -9.17 10.76 7.10
C ARG A 65 -8.55 10.51 5.73
N GLU A 66 -7.31 10.96 5.54
CA GLU A 66 -6.55 10.73 4.30
C GLU A 66 -6.48 9.26 3.91
N THR A 67 -6.21 8.37 4.86
CA THR A 67 -6.14 6.92 4.61
C THR A 67 -7.50 6.33 4.22
N ARG A 68 -8.58 6.78 4.86
CA ARG A 68 -9.94 6.38 4.46
C ARG A 68 -10.27 6.84 3.04
N ASP A 69 -9.93 8.09 2.72
CA ASP A 69 -10.14 8.66 1.39
C ASP A 69 -9.29 7.94 0.33
N TYR A 70 -8.05 7.58 0.67
CA TYR A 70 -7.15 6.79 -0.16
C TYR A 70 -7.77 5.43 -0.51
N ILE A 71 -8.26 4.68 0.48
CA ILE A 71 -8.90 3.37 0.28
C ILE A 71 -10.11 3.52 -0.66
N ALA A 72 -11.00 4.49 -0.37
CA ALA A 72 -12.20 4.72 -1.18
C ALA A 72 -11.86 5.05 -2.63
N ARG A 73 -10.80 5.84 -2.87
CA ARG A 73 -10.33 6.16 -4.22
C ARG A 73 -9.81 4.92 -4.95
N VAL A 74 -8.97 4.11 -4.31
CA VAL A 74 -8.40 2.89 -4.92
C VAL A 74 -9.50 1.89 -5.26
N GLU A 75 -10.45 1.65 -4.36
CA GLU A 75 -11.58 0.75 -4.62
C GLU A 75 -12.46 1.25 -5.78
N SER A 76 -12.71 2.56 -5.84
CA SER A 76 -13.47 3.15 -6.93
C SER A 76 -12.79 2.96 -8.28
N GLN A 77 -11.48 3.22 -8.35
CA GLN A 77 -10.68 3.03 -9.55
C GLN A 77 -10.59 1.56 -9.96
N TYR A 78 -10.37 0.65 -9.00
CA TYR A 78 -10.33 -0.78 -9.27
C TYR A 78 -11.64 -1.26 -9.90
N ARG A 79 -12.79 -0.85 -9.36
CA ARG A 79 -14.12 -1.19 -9.90
C ARG A 79 -14.36 -0.65 -11.30
N ILE A 80 -13.82 0.52 -11.63
CA ILE A 80 -13.94 1.10 -12.98
C ILE A 80 -13.11 0.26 -13.96
N LEU A 81 -11.86 -0.01 -13.61
CA LEU A 81 -10.93 -0.74 -14.46
C LEU A 81 -11.30 -2.22 -14.61
N SER A 82 -11.88 -2.85 -13.58
CA SER A 82 -12.28 -4.26 -13.62
C SER A 82 -13.54 -4.52 -14.45
N LYS A 83 -14.21 -3.48 -14.95
CA LYS A 83 -15.38 -3.57 -15.83
C LYS A 83 -15.06 -3.36 -17.31
N THR A 84 -13.81 -3.04 -17.62
CA THR A 84 -13.29 -2.83 -18.98
C THR A 84 -12.51 -4.07 -19.39
#